data_AF-A0A015JL48-F1
#
_entry.id   AF-A0A015JL48-F1
#
_cell.length_a   1.000
_cell.length_b   1.000
_cell.length_c   1.000
_cell.angle_alpha   90.00
_cell.angle_beta   90.00
_cell.angle_gamma   90.00
#
_symmetry.space_group_name_H-M   'P 1'
#
loop_
_entity.id
_entity.type
_entity.pdbx_description
1 polymer ?
#
loop_
_entity_poly.entity_id
_entity_poly.type
_entity_poly.pdbx_seq_one_letter_code
_entity_poly.pdbx_strand_id
1 'polypeptide(L)'
;MSMDKSRTSNEEALDFVSKFNEIYFQTFTYHLSSFVKDGFLKDLFEKNPSVPKDKAQILIERFGETADPANFTSQAQATNINPPPFR
;
A
#
# COMPACT_ATOMS: atom_id res chain seq x y z
N MET A 1 26.22 -25.63 -36.31
CA MET A 1 25.17 -24.98 -35.50
C MET A 1 25.82 -23.86 -34.73
N SER A 2 25.45 -22.61 -34.98
CA SER A 2 25.97 -21.44 -34.26
C SER A 2 25.14 -21.29 -32.98
N MET A 3 25.75 -21.48 -31.81
CA MET A 3 25.09 -21.13 -30.55
C MET A 3 25.05 -19.61 -30.47
N ASP A 4 23.86 -19.04 -30.57
CA ASP A 4 23.63 -17.63 -30.32
C ASP A 4 24.05 -17.32 -28.87
N LYS A 5 25.13 -16.55 -28.71
CA LYS A 5 25.71 -16.17 -27.41
C LYS A 5 24.93 -15.03 -26.75
N SER A 6 23.71 -14.74 -27.20
CA SER A 6 23.03 -13.48 -26.90
C SER A 6 22.47 -13.35 -25.47
N ARG A 7 22.36 -14.42 -24.67
CA ARG A 7 21.99 -14.31 -23.24
C ARG A 7 22.60 -15.43 -22.41
N THR A 8 23.69 -15.16 -21.71
CA THR A 8 24.05 -15.96 -20.53
C THR A 8 22.96 -15.73 -19.49
N SER A 9 22.18 -16.75 -19.13
CA SER A 9 21.24 -16.63 -17.99
C SER A 9 22.07 -16.50 -16.74
N ASN A 10 22.12 -15.30 -16.15
CA ASN A 10 22.70 -15.11 -14.83
C ASN A 10 21.70 -15.64 -13.79
N GLU A 11 21.74 -16.94 -13.56
CA GLU A 11 20.83 -17.65 -12.64
C GLU A 11 20.88 -17.07 -11.23
N GLU A 12 22.05 -16.63 -10.76
CA GLU A 12 22.21 -15.98 -9.45
C GLU A 12 21.44 -14.64 -9.37
N ALA A 13 21.48 -13.84 -10.44
CA ALA A 13 20.71 -12.60 -10.50
C ALA A 13 19.20 -12.86 -10.54
N LEU A 14 18.75 -13.91 -11.25
CA LEU A 14 17.34 -14.30 -11.29
C LEU A 14 16.86 -14.81 -9.92
N ASP A 15 17.66 -15.63 -9.25
CA ASP A 15 17.38 -16.12 -7.89
C ASP A 15 17.32 -14.98 -6.87
N PHE A 16 18.24 -14.00 -6.96
CA PHE A 16 18.22 -12.80 -6.13
C PHE A 16 16.93 -11.99 -6.31
N VAL A 17 16.53 -11.70 -7.55
CA VAL A 17 15.29 -10.96 -7.85
C VAL A 17 14.06 -11.75 -7.38
N SER A 18 14.06 -13.07 -7.55
CA SER A 18 12.97 -13.95 -7.12
C SER A 18 12.77 -13.91 -5.60
N LYS A 19 13.85 -14.04 -4.82
CA LYS A 19 13.81 -13.96 -3.35
C LYS A 19 13.34 -12.60 -2.87
N PHE A 20 13.79 -11.52 -3.50
CA PHE A 20 13.32 -10.18 -3.17
C PHE A 20 11.81 -10.04 -3.44
N ASN A 21 11.33 -10.54 -4.57
CA ASN A 21 9.91 -10.53 -4.91
C ASN A 21 9.09 -11.34 -3.90
N GLU A 22 9.54 -12.53 -3.50
CA GLU A 22 8.84 -13.34 -2.50
C GLU A 22 8.68 -12.59 -1.18
N ILE A 23 9.77 -12.01 -0.66
CA ILE A 23 9.74 -11.22 0.59
C ILE A 23 8.80 -10.02 0.42
N TYR A 24 8.90 -9.30 -0.71
CA TYR A 24 8.01 -8.19 -1.02
C TYR A 24 6.54 -8.63 -0.97
N PHE A 25 6.16 -9.68 -1.70
CA PHE A 25 4.77 -10.14 -1.72
C PHE A 25 4.28 -10.65 -0.37
N GLN A 26 5.13 -11.34 0.40
CA GLN A 26 4.80 -11.79 1.75
C GLN A 26 4.53 -10.60 2.68
N THR A 27 5.40 -9.59 2.68
CA THR A 27 5.25 -8.38 3.49
C THR A 27 3.96 -7.64 3.12
N PHE A 28 3.71 -7.40 1.84
CA PHE A 28 2.47 -6.73 1.40
C PHE A 28 1.23 -7.56 1.74
N THR A 29 1.26 -8.87 1.52
CA THR A 29 0.14 -9.76 1.88
C THR A 29 -0.13 -9.72 3.37
N TYR A 30 0.90 -9.74 4.21
CA TYR A 30 0.77 -9.63 5.66
C TYR A 30 0.08 -8.32 6.05
N HIS A 31 0.58 -7.18 5.59
CA HIS A 31 0.02 -5.87 5.92
C HIS A 31 -1.40 -5.69 5.38
N LEU A 32 -1.68 -6.09 4.13
CA LEU A 32 -3.03 -6.01 3.58
C LEU A 32 -4.00 -6.94 4.32
N SER A 33 -3.56 -8.15 4.69
CA SER A 33 -4.39 -9.08 5.45
C SER A 33 -4.72 -8.55 6.85
N SER A 34 -3.85 -7.72 7.43
CA SER A 34 -4.07 -7.14 8.75
C SER A 34 -5.34 -6.29 8.77
N PHE A 35 -5.65 -5.54 7.70
CA PHE A 35 -6.83 -4.68 7.61
C PHE A 35 -8.16 -5.40 7.82
N VAL A 36 -8.21 -6.69 7.49
CA VAL A 36 -9.37 -7.54 7.72
C VAL A 36 -9.29 -8.17 9.11
N LYS A 37 -8.12 -8.70 9.48
CA LYS A 37 -7.91 -9.48 10.71
C LYS A 37 -8.10 -8.64 11.98
N ASP A 38 -7.62 -7.41 11.98
CA ASP A 38 -7.72 -6.51 13.13
C ASP A 38 -9.02 -5.70 13.15
N GLY A 39 -9.89 -5.87 12.15
CA GLY A 39 -11.18 -5.18 12.08
C GLY A 39 -11.11 -3.75 11.57
N PHE A 40 -9.95 -3.25 11.12
CA PHE A 40 -9.81 -1.90 10.59
C PHE A 40 -10.87 -1.54 9.53
N LEU A 41 -11.10 -2.41 8.54
CA LEU A 41 -12.12 -2.16 7.51
C LEU A 41 -13.54 -2.15 8.08
N LYS A 42 -13.82 -2.96 9.10
CA LYS A 42 -15.11 -2.94 9.79
C LYS A 42 -15.31 -1.59 10.45
N ASP A 43 -14.32 -1.11 11.19
CA ASP A 43 -14.39 0.18 11.90
C ASP A 43 -14.52 1.37 10.95
N LEU A 44 -13.81 1.35 9.81
CA LEU A 44 -13.85 2.42 8.82
C LEU A 44 -15.20 2.51 8.08
N PHE A 45 -15.86 1.38 7.87
CA PHE A 45 -17.09 1.28 7.08
C PHE A 45 -18.34 0.90 7.89
N GLU A 46 -18.28 0.95 9.23
CA GLU A 46 -19.42 0.68 10.09
C GLU A 46 -20.53 1.72 9.83
N LYS A 47 -21.71 1.22 9.42
CA LYS A 47 -22.82 2.10 9.03
C LYS A 47 -23.56 2.71 10.22
N ASN A 48 -23.62 1.97 11.33
CA ASN A 48 -24.38 2.35 12.52
C ASN A 48 -23.55 2.09 13.78
N PRO A 49 -22.43 2.81 13.99
CA PRO A 49 -21.62 2.60 15.17
C PRO A 49 -22.38 3.12 16.41
N SER A 50 -22.22 2.43 17.53
CA SER A 50 -22.81 2.87 18.81
C SER A 50 -22.24 4.21 19.30
N VAL A 51 -21.03 4.53 18.87
CA VAL A 51 -20.34 5.80 19.13
C VAL A 51 -19.90 6.38 17.78
N PRO A 52 -20.15 7.67 17.48
CA PRO A 52 -19.64 8.29 16.28
C PRO A 52 -18.12 8.14 16.19
N LYS A 53 -17.63 7.59 15.07
CA LYS A 53 -16.20 7.48 14.77
C LYS A 53 -15.83 8.46 13.66
N ASP A 54 -14.77 9.23 13.87
CA ASP A 54 -14.18 10.07 12.82
C ASP A 54 -13.30 9.21 11.90
N LYS A 55 -13.67 9.14 10.63
CA LYS A 55 -12.95 8.36 9.61
C LYS A 55 -11.58 8.96 9.30
N ALA A 56 -11.44 10.28 9.36
CA ALA A 56 -10.14 10.92 9.15
C ALA A 56 -9.18 10.52 10.28
N GLN A 57 -9.65 10.56 11.52
CA GLN A 57 -8.87 10.11 12.67
C GLN A 57 -8.47 8.63 12.58
N ILE A 58 -9.40 7.73 12.20
CA ILE A 58 -9.07 6.31 11.98
C ILE A 58 -7.95 6.13 10.95
N LEU A 59 -7.99 6.90 9.85
CA LEU A 59 -6.96 6.83 8.82
C LEU A 59 -5.62 7.38 9.32
N ILE A 60 -5.61 8.47 10.07
CA ILE A 60 -4.41 9.06 10.68
C ILE A 60 -3.80 8.09 11.71
N GLU A 61 -4.61 7.46 12.55
CA GLU A 61 -4.13 6.47 13.52
C GLU A 61 -3.49 5.25 12.82
N ARG A 62 -4.01 4.86 11.65
CA ARG A 62 -3.48 3.71 10.89
C ARG A 62 -2.26 4.03 10.04
N PHE A 63 -2.25 5.18 9.40
CA PHE A 63 -1.29 5.53 8.34
C PHE A 63 -0.43 6.76 8.67
N GLY A 64 -0.61 7.37 9.83
CA GLY A 64 0.10 8.56 10.27
C GLY A 64 -0.41 9.87 9.65
N GLU A 65 0.31 10.96 9.92
CA GLU A 65 -0.02 12.32 9.46
C GLU A 65 -0.10 12.44 7.93
N THR A 66 0.54 11.53 7.19
CA THR A 66 0.43 11.50 5.73
C THR A 66 -0.98 11.15 5.24
N ALA A 67 -1.82 10.53 6.06
CA ALA A 67 -3.22 10.27 5.74
C ALA A 67 -4.18 11.37 6.24
N ASP A 68 -3.65 12.43 6.85
CA ASP A 68 -4.46 13.57 7.27
C ASP A 68 -5.00 14.31 6.03
N PRO A 69 -6.34 14.43 5.88
CA PRO A 69 -6.95 15.19 4.80
C PRO A 69 -6.48 16.64 4.71
N ALA A 70 -6.06 17.27 5.81
CA ALA A 70 -5.48 18.61 5.82
C ALA A 70 -4.21 18.72 4.98
N ASN A 71 -3.48 17.62 4.82
CA ASN A 71 -2.23 17.56 4.06
C ASN A 71 -2.45 17.26 2.56
N PHE A 72 -3.66 16.89 2.14
CA PHE A 72 -3.92 16.42 0.77
C PHE A 72 -3.63 17.48 -0.30
N THR A 73 -3.90 18.76 -0.05
CA THR A 73 -3.58 19.83 -1.01
C THR A 73 -2.08 19.95 -1.23
N SER A 74 -1.29 19.98 -0.15
CA SER A 74 0.17 20.05 -0.22
C SER A 74 0.77 18.79 -0.84
N GLN A 75 0.23 17.62 -0.53
CA GLN A 75 0.66 16.34 -1.11
C GLN A 75 0.34 16.24 -2.60
N ALA A 76 -0.84 16.69 -3.03
CA ALA A 76 -1.23 16.72 -4.44
C ALA A 76 -0.25 17.57 -5.26
N GLN A 77 0.12 18.74 -4.73
CA GLN A 77 1.13 19.61 -5.35
C GLN A 77 2.52 18.94 -5.40
N ALA A 78 2.95 18.32 -4.30
CA ALA A 78 4.27 17.67 -4.22
C ALA A 78 4.39 16.43 -5.12
N THR A 79 3.30 15.70 -5.32
CA THR A 79 3.29 14.43 -6.08
C THR A 79 2.92 14.60 -7.56
N ASN A 80 2.51 15.81 -7.98
CA ASN A 80 1.90 16.08 -9.31
C ASN A 80 0.67 15.20 -9.61
N ILE A 81 0.05 14.64 -8.57
CA ILE A 81 -1.19 13.87 -8.70
C ILE A 81 -2.32 14.83 -8.34
N ASN A 82 -3.29 15.00 -9.25
CA ASN A 82 -4.44 15.85 -8.99
C ASN A 82 -5.59 14.98 -8.44
N PRO A 83 -5.80 14.90 -7.11
CA PRO A 83 -6.89 14.12 -6.57
C PRO A 83 -8.23 14.76 -6.98
N PRO A 84 -9.25 13.97 -7.36
CA PRO A 84 -10.59 14.50 -7.53
C PRO A 84 -11.09 15.09 -6.20
N PRO A 85 -11.94 16.13 -6.22
CA PRO A 85 -12.44 16.76 -5.01
C PRO A 85 -13.21 15.73 -4.15
N PHE A 86 -12.86 15.65 -2.87
CA PHE A 86 -13.64 14.90 -1.88
C PHE A 86 -15.00 15.59 -1.73
N ARG A 87 -16.08 14.89 -2.11
CA ARG A 87 -17.47 15.37 -2.05
C ARG A 87 -18.25 14.57 -1.02
#